data_AF-B1KJW6-F1
#
_entry.id   AF-B1KJW6-F1
#
_cell.length_a   1.000
_cell.length_b   1.000
_cell.length_c   1.000
_cell.angle_alpha   90.00
_cell.angle_beta   90.00
_cell.angle_gamma   90.00
#
_symmetry.space_group_name_H-M   'P 1'
#
loop_
_entity.id
_entity.type
_entity.pdbx_description
1 polymer ?
#
loop_
_entity_poly.entity_id
_entity_poly.type
_entity_poly.pdbx_seq_one_letter_code
_entity_poly.pdbx_strand_id
1 'polypeptide(L)' 'MFSLSKTALILTAVYFVLWCAGPVLIDETWLWFGMPVWFWFSCIVAPVALISSLIFLVGFLQGNADD' A
#
# COMPACT_ATOMS: atom_id res chain seq x y z
N MET A 1 -12.46 11.91 -14.36
CA MET A 1 -12.12 12.06 -12.92
C MET A 1 -11.49 10.76 -12.45
N PHE A 2 -10.16 10.72 -12.31
CA PHE A 2 -9.54 9.63 -11.55
C PHE A 2 -10.03 9.78 -10.11
N SER A 3 -11.02 8.98 -9.75
CA SER A 3 -11.65 9.08 -8.45
C SER A 3 -10.60 8.68 -7.42
N LEU A 4 -10.17 9.66 -6.61
CA LEU A 4 -9.30 9.45 -5.46
C LEU A 4 -9.81 8.28 -4.60
N SER A 5 -11.14 8.07 -4.58
CA SER A 5 -11.78 6.92 -3.95
C SER A 5 -11.33 5.58 -4.54
N LYS A 6 -11.17 5.44 -5.86
CA LYS A 6 -10.69 4.20 -6.50
C LYS A 6 -9.24 3.91 -6.15
N THR A 7 -8.39 4.94 -6.11
CA THR A 7 -6.99 4.83 -5.68
C THR A 7 -6.90 4.44 -4.20
N ALA A 8 -7.67 5.10 -3.34
CA ALA A 8 -7.74 4.78 -1.92
C ALA A 8 -8.21 3.32 -1.71
N LEU A 9 -9.24 2.87 -2.43
CA LEU A 9 -9.77 1.51 -2.33
C LEU A 9 -8.75 0.45 -2.76
N ILE A 10 -8.02 0.69 -3.85
CA ILE A 10 -6.91 -0.18 -4.29
C ILE A 10 -5.81 -0.22 -3.23
N LEU A 11 -5.45 0.92 -2.64
CA LEU A 11 -4.46 0.99 -1.57
C LEU A 11 -4.88 0.23 -0.32
N THR A 12 -6.15 0.36 0.08
CA THR A 12 -6.71 -0.39 1.22
C THR A 12 -6.73 -1.89 0.93
N ALA A 13 -7.08 -2.29 -0.29
CA ALA A 13 -7.05 -3.71 -0.68
C ALA A 13 -5.62 -4.28 -0.68
N VAL A 14 -4.65 -3.55 -1.22
CA VAL A 14 -3.23 -3.95 -1.19
C VAL A 14 -2.73 -4.05 0.25
N TYR A 15 -3.04 -3.06 1.09
CA TYR A 15 -2.71 -3.08 2.52
C TYR A 15 -3.29 -4.31 3.22
N PHE A 16 -4.55 -4.65 2.94
CA PHE A 16 -5.23 -5.80 3.54
C PHE A 16 -4.60 -7.13 3.12
N VAL A 17 -4.25 -7.28 1.84
CA VAL A 17 -3.58 -8.49 1.34
C VAL A 17 -2.18 -8.63 1.91
N LEU A 18 -1.41 -7.54 1.95
CA LEU A 18 -0.09 -7.51 2.57
C LEU A 18 -0.19 -7.89 4.05
N TRP A 19 -1.13 -7.29 4.76
CA TRP A 19 -1.37 -7.58 6.17
C TRP A 19 -1.71 -9.05 6.43
N CYS A 20 -2.59 -9.64 5.61
CA CYS A 20 -2.92 -11.07 5.69
C CYS A 20 -1.75 -11.99 5.29
N ALA A 21 -0.81 -11.50 4.48
CA ALA A 21 0.41 -12.25 4.15
C ALA A 21 1.36 -12.34 5.35
N GLY A 22 1.24 -11.45 6.35
CA GLY A 22 2.04 -11.47 7.57
C GLY A 22 1.95 -12.77 8.37
N PRO A 23 0.77 -13.20 8.82
CA PRO A 23 0.61 -14.48 9.52
C PRO A 23 0.86 -15.70 8.62
N VAL A 24 0.76 -15.57 7.29
CA VAL A 24 1.07 -16.65 6.34
C VAL A 24 2.59 -16.86 6.16
N LEU A 25 3.39 -15.80 6.27
CA LEU A 25 4.85 -15.85 6.13
C LEU A 25 5.60 -16.03 7.46
N ILE A 26 4.94 -15.76 8.60
CA ILE A 26 5.56 -15.85 9.92
C ILE A 26 5.25 -17.22 10.54
N ASP A 27 6.27 -18.07 10.56
CA ASP A 27 6.31 -19.35 11.29
C ASP A 27 6.10 -19.15 12.80
N GLU A 28 5.55 -20.16 13.49
CA GLU A 28 5.08 -20.10 14.89
C GLU A 28 6.13 -19.54 15.88
N THR A 29 7.41 -19.73 15.56
CA THR A 29 8.58 -19.26 16.32
C THR A 29 8.68 -17.72 16.41
N TRP A 30 8.09 -16.99 15.45
CA TRP A 30 8.19 -15.54 15.34
C TRP A 30 6.88 -14.80 15.67
N LEU A 31 5.84 -15.48 16.16
CA LEU A 31 4.55 -14.85 16.46
C LEU A 31 4.63 -13.64 17.40
N TRP A 32 5.58 -13.64 18.36
CA TRP A 32 5.73 -12.56 19.34
C TRP A 32 6.43 -11.30 18.82
N PHE A 33 7.39 -11.45 17.89
CA PHE A 33 8.20 -10.34 17.38
C PHE A 33 7.91 -10.00 15.92
N GLY A 34 7.51 -11.00 15.14
CA GLY A 34 7.18 -10.87 13.73
C GLY A 34 5.91 -10.05 13.54
N MET A 35 4.86 -10.28 14.34
CA MET A 35 3.60 -9.52 14.27
C MET A 35 3.79 -7.99 14.39
N PRO A 36 4.46 -7.44 15.42
CA PRO A 36 4.68 -6.00 15.53
C PRO A 36 5.63 -5.46 14.45
N VAL A 37 6.66 -6.20 14.04
CA VAL A 37 7.54 -5.76 12.93
C VAL A 37 6.79 -5.73 11.59
N TRP A 38 5.92 -6.71 11.35
CA TRP A 38 5.07 -6.76 10.17
C TRP A 38 4.09 -5.57 10.14
N PHE A 39 3.47 -5.28 11.29
CA PHE A 39 2.63 -4.10 11.47
C PHE A 39 3.37 -2.81 11.05
N TRP A 40 4.59 -2.61 11.55
CA TRP A 40 5.41 -1.44 11.24
C TRP A 40 5.72 -1.35 9.76
N PHE A 41 6.07 -2.48 9.14
CA PHE A 41 6.33 -2.52 7.70
C PHE A 41 5.09 -2.14 6.90
N SER A 42 3.93 -2.69 7.26
CA SER A 42 2.64 -2.36 6.65
C SER A 42 2.27 -0.89 6.80
N CYS A 43 2.55 -0.31 7.98
CA CYS A 43 2.33 1.10 8.28
C CYS A 43 3.22 2.04 7.46
N ILE A 44 4.40 1.61 7.01
CA ILE A 44 5.26 2.41 6.12
C ILE A 44 4.89 2.19 4.66
N VAL A 45 4.55 0.95 4.27
CA VAL A 45 4.19 0.62 2.89
C VAL A 45 2.91 1.35 2.45
N ALA A 46 1.90 1.45 3.31
CA ALA A 46 0.67 2.17 2.98
C ALA A 46 0.88 3.64 2.56
N PRO A 47 1.54 4.52 3.34
CA PRO A 47 1.80 5.90 2.94
C PRO A 47 2.76 6.00 1.76
N VAL A 48 3.76 5.12 1.64
CA VAL A 48 4.68 5.12 0.48
C VAL A 48 3.93 4.77 -0.81
N ALA A 49 3.06 3.77 -0.77
CA ALA A 49 2.20 3.41 -1.90
C ALA A 49 1.23 4.55 -2.26
N LEU A 50 0.75 5.30 -1.26
CA LEU A 50 -0.16 6.42 -1.46
C LEU A 50 0.55 7.56 -2.18
N ILE A 51 1.73 7.93 -1.69
CA ILE A 51 2.57 8.97 -2.29
C ILE A 51 2.99 8.57 -3.71
N SER A 52 3.45 7.34 -3.91
CA SER A 52 3.84 6.84 -5.23
C SER A 52 2.68 6.86 -6.22
N SER A 53 1.48 6.42 -5.78
CA SER A 53 0.29 6.45 -6.62
C SER A 53 -0.15 7.88 -6.96
N LEU A 54 0.00 8.83 -6.03
CA LEU A 54 -0.31 10.23 -6.25
C LEU A 54 0.67 10.88 -7.24
N ILE A 55 1.96 10.58 -7.14
CA ILE A 55 2.99 11.03 -8.09
C ILE A 55 2.71 10.45 -9.48
N PHE A 56 2.40 9.15 -9.57
CA PHE A 56 2.05 8.51 -10.84
C PHE A 56 0.79 9.14 -11.46
N LEU A 57 -0.23 9.42 -10.65
CA LEU A 57 -1.46 10.06 -11.10
C LEU A 57 -1.21 11.49 -11.62
N VAL A 58 -0.44 12.28 -10.88
CA VAL A 58 -0.07 13.65 -11.27
C VAL A 58 0.76 13.63 -12.55
N GLY A 59 1.76 12.74 -12.65
CA GLY A 59 2.58 12.58 -13.85
C GLY A 59 1.76 12.15 -15.06
N PHE A 60 0.82 11.22 -14.87
CA PHE A 60 -0.12 10.79 -15.92
C PHE A 60 -1.05 11.93 -16.37
N LEU A 61 -1.58 12.72 -15.45
CA LEU A 61 -2.42 13.89 -15.76
C LEU A 61 -1.65 14.98 -16.50
N GLN A 62 -0.40 15.23 -16.13
CA GLN A 62 0.44 16.24 -16.76
C GLN A 62 0.91 15.81 -18.16
N GLY A 63 1.15 14.51 -18.38
CA GLY A 63 1.41 13.98 -19.71
C GLY A 63 0.22 14.11 -20.66
N ASN A 64 -0.99 13.78 -20.20
CA ASN A 64 -2.21 13.90 -21.02
C ASN A 64 -2.66 15.34 -21.32
N ALA A 65 -2.02 16.36 -20.72
CA ALA A 65 -2.35 17.76 -20.93
C ALA A 65 -1.46 18.43 -21.99
N ASP A 66 -0.38 17.76 -22.42
CA ASP A 66 0.54 18.23 -23.45
C ASP A 66 0.26 17.60 -24.83
N ASP A 67 -0.65 16.62 -24.90
CA ASP A 67 -1.13 15.94 -26.12
C ASP A 67 -2.37 16.62 -26.74
#